data_AF-A0AB35HH00-F1
#
_entry.id   AF-A0AB35HH00-F1
#
_cell.length_a   1.000
_cell.length_b   1.000
_cell.length_c   1.000
_cell.angle_alpha   90.00
_cell.angle_beta   90.00
_cell.angle_gamma   90.00
#
_symmetry.space_group_name_H-M   'P 1'
#
loop_
_entity.id
_entity.type
_entity.pdbx_description
1 polymer ?
#
loop_
_entity_poly.entity_id
_entity_poly.type
_entity_poly.pdbx_seq_one_letter_code
_entity_poly.pdbx_strand_id
1 'polypeptide(L)'
;IGVWLNNKRSSGKIAFLELRDGTGFIQGVVVKNEAGEEVFQTAKSMSQETSFYVTGTVREDARSPFGYELQVAGIQIIHEAVDYPI
;
A
#
# COMPACT_ATOMS: atom_id res chain seq x y z
N ILE A 1 -8.84 4.28 -4.56
CA ILE A 1 -8.73 3.40 -5.75
C ILE A 1 -8.74 1.94 -5.32
N GLY A 2 -9.26 1.03 -6.14
CA GLY A 2 -9.22 -0.42 -5.86
C GLY A 2 -7.91 -1.02 -6.38
N VAL A 3 -7.23 -1.79 -5.55
CA VAL A 3 -5.89 -2.34 -5.82
C VAL A 3 -5.70 -3.73 -5.22
N TRP A 4 -4.66 -4.41 -5.68
CA TRP A 4 -4.05 -5.57 -5.05
C TRP A 4 -2.66 -5.21 -4.50
N LEU A 5 -2.27 -5.86 -3.41
CA LEU A 5 -0.91 -5.75 -2.86
C LEU A 5 0.05 -6.64 -3.65
N ASN A 6 0.94 -6.06 -4.44
CA ASN A 6 1.96 -6.85 -5.15
C ASN A 6 3.11 -7.24 -4.21
N ASN A 7 3.56 -6.30 -3.38
CA ASN A 7 4.64 -6.53 -2.43
C ASN A 7 4.55 -5.55 -1.25
N LYS A 8 5.13 -5.90 -0.10
CA LYS A 8 5.27 -4.99 1.04
C LYS A 8 6.64 -5.08 1.69
N ARG A 9 7.12 -3.94 2.19
CA ARG A 9 8.25 -3.88 3.13
C ARG A 9 7.96 -2.86 4.21
N SER A 10 8.57 -3.00 5.37
CA SER A 10 8.43 -2.03 6.46
C SER A 10 9.76 -1.76 7.14
N SER A 11 9.99 -0.52 7.54
CA SER A 11 11.14 -0.11 8.35
C SER A 11 10.69 0.90 9.40
N GLY A 12 10.87 0.56 10.67
CA GLY A 12 10.44 1.39 11.79
C GLY A 12 8.95 1.75 11.73
N LYS A 13 8.67 3.05 11.54
CA LYS A 13 7.30 3.63 11.52
C LYS A 13 6.75 3.85 10.11
N ILE A 14 7.36 3.25 9.09
CA ILE A 14 6.98 3.41 7.69
C ILE A 14 6.77 2.03 7.06
N ALA A 15 5.66 1.86 6.34
CA ALA A 15 5.41 0.72 5.47
C ALA A 15 5.32 1.20 4.02
N PHE A 16 5.94 0.45 3.12
CA PHE A 16 5.90 0.67 1.68
C PHE A 16 5.11 -0.48 1.07
N LEU A 17 4.04 -0.12 0.36
CA LEU A 17 3.16 -1.04 -0.34
C LEU A 17 3.38 -0.84 -1.83
N GLU A 18 3.66 -1.90 -2.58
CA GLU A 18 3.62 -1.86 -4.03
C GLU A 18 2.21 -2.24 -4.46
N LEU A 19 1.48 -1.25 -4.97
CA LEU A 19 0.06 -1.35 -5.30
C LEU A 19 -0.10 -1.60 -6.80
N ARG A 20 -0.99 -2.51 -7.20
CA ARG A 20 -1.34 -2.74 -8.61
C ARG A 20 -2.84 -2.72 -8.82
N ASP A 21 -3.30 -2.18 -9.94
CA ASP A 21 -4.73 -2.15 -10.31
C ASP A 21 -5.02 -2.83 -11.67
N GLY A 22 -3.99 -3.40 -12.29
CA GLY A 22 -4.05 -4.01 -13.63
C GLY A 22 -3.54 -3.09 -14.75
N THR A 23 -3.41 -1.79 -14.52
CA THR A 23 -2.83 -0.84 -15.49
C THR A 23 -1.36 -0.55 -15.23
N GLY A 24 -0.92 -0.70 -13.98
CA GLY A 24 0.47 -0.48 -13.59
C GLY A 24 0.69 -0.71 -12.11
N PHE A 25 1.80 -0.16 -11.63
CA PHE A 25 2.21 -0.22 -10.23
C PHE A 25 2.40 1.18 -9.68
N ILE A 26 2.13 1.39 -8.40
CA ILE A 26 2.46 2.63 -7.70
C ILE A 26 2.90 2.32 -6.28
N GLN A 27 3.90 3.06 -5.79
CA GLN A 27 4.32 2.95 -4.40
C GLN A 27 3.31 3.68 -3.50
N GLY A 28 2.72 2.95 -2.55
CA GLY A 28 1.99 3.49 -1.42
C GLY A 28 2.90 3.61 -0.19
N VAL A 29 2.96 4.79 0.40
CA VAL A 29 3.74 5.05 1.62
C VAL A 29 2.79 5.26 2.78
N VAL A 30 2.92 4.42 3.80
CA VAL A 30 2.12 4.47 5.03
C VAL A 30 3.03 4.91 6.17
N VAL A 31 2.90 6.16 6.60
CA VAL A 31 3.62 6.71 7.76
C VAL A 31 2.71 6.60 8.98
N LYS A 32 3.12 5.84 9.99
CA LYS A 32 2.30 5.55 11.18
C LYS A 32 1.73 6.79 11.88
N ASN A 33 2.53 7.85 11.98
CA ASN A 33 2.11 9.10 12.62
C ASN A 33 1.07 9.89 11.81
N GLU A 34 0.96 9.63 10.51
CA GLU A 34 0.06 10.35 9.59
C GLU A 34 -1.20 9.54 9.30
N ALA A 35 -1.05 8.24 9.02
CA ALA A 35 -2.15 7.33 8.71
C ALA A 35 -2.86 6.76 9.95
N GLY A 36 -2.24 6.87 11.13
CA GLY A 36 -2.74 6.28 12.37
C GLY A 36 -2.31 4.82 12.58
N GLU A 37 -2.47 4.35 13.83
CA GLU A 37 -2.06 2.99 14.23
C GLU A 37 -2.80 1.91 13.44
N GLU A 38 -4.12 2.04 13.31
CA GLU A 38 -4.97 1.03 12.68
C GLU A 38 -4.56 0.78 11.23
N VAL A 39 -4.51 1.83 10.41
CA VAL A 39 -4.10 1.75 9.00
C VAL A 39 -2.68 1.19 8.87
N PHE A 40 -1.78 1.61 9.76
CA PHE A 40 -0.41 1.10 9.77
C PHE A 40 -0.31 -0.39 10.09
N GLN A 41 -1.10 -0.88 11.06
CA GLN A 41 -1.14 -2.30 11.39
C GLN A 41 -1.76 -3.12 10.25
N THR A 42 -2.84 -2.65 9.64
CA THR A 42 -3.42 -3.28 8.45
C THR A 42 -2.40 -3.36 7.32
N ALA A 43 -1.69 -2.26 7.02
CA ALA A 43 -0.64 -2.25 6.01
C ALA A 43 0.46 -3.30 6.27
N LYS A 44 0.78 -3.55 7.54
CA LYS A 44 1.78 -4.55 7.94
C LYS A 44 1.25 -5.98 7.93
N SER A 45 -0.04 -6.21 8.16
CA SER A 45 -0.61 -7.55 8.22
C SER A 45 -0.94 -8.13 6.84
N MET A 46 -1.43 -7.30 5.90
CA MET A 46 -1.90 -7.76 4.57
C MET A 46 -0.90 -8.66 3.85
N SER A 47 -1.35 -9.83 3.41
CA SER A 47 -0.58 -10.73 2.54
C SER A 47 -0.57 -10.24 1.09
N GLN A 48 0.44 -10.69 0.34
CA GLN A 48 0.50 -10.51 -1.11
C GLN A 48 -0.81 -10.97 -1.76
N GLU A 49 -1.26 -10.22 -2.77
CA GLU A 49 -2.53 -10.40 -3.48
C GLU A 49 -3.81 -10.14 -2.68
N THR A 50 -3.71 -9.58 -1.48
CA THR A 50 -4.87 -9.00 -0.80
C THR A 50 -5.45 -7.86 -1.63
N SER A 51 -6.77 -7.86 -1.81
CA SER A 51 -7.52 -6.83 -2.53
C SER A 51 -8.14 -5.83 -1.54
N PHE A 52 -8.05 -4.54 -1.86
CA PHE A 52 -8.50 -3.47 -0.97
C PHE A 52 -8.74 -2.17 -1.71
N TYR A 53 -9.53 -1.29 -1.09
CA TYR A 53 -9.55 0.12 -1.44
C TYR A 53 -8.48 0.87 -0.65
N VAL A 54 -7.77 1.76 -1.34
CA VAL A 54 -6.79 2.67 -0.74
C VAL A 54 -7.15 4.12 -1.04
N THR A 55 -6.98 4.98 -0.05
CA THR A 55 -7.12 6.44 -0.18
C THR A 55 -5.85 7.14 0.30
N GLY A 56 -5.58 8.31 -0.25
CA GLY A 56 -4.35 9.03 0.03
C GLY A 56 -4.16 10.24 -0.87
N THR A 57 -3.02 10.89 -0.70
CA THR A 57 -2.61 12.05 -1.52
C THR A 57 -1.47 11.64 -2.44
N VAL A 58 -1.59 11.93 -3.73
CA VAL A 58 -0.51 11.72 -4.69
C VAL A 58 0.56 12.80 -4.49
N ARG A 59 1.83 12.39 -4.42
CA ARG A 59 2.97 13.28 -4.21
C ARG A 59 4.06 12.97 -5.24
N GLU A 60 4.69 14.02 -5.75
CA GLU A 60 5.91 13.88 -6.56
C GLU A 60 7.05 13.27 -5.72
N ASP A 61 7.67 12.22 -6.24
CA ASP A 61 8.91 11.65 -5.72
C ASP A 61 9.80 11.21 -6.89
N ALA A 62 10.91 11.94 -7.09
CA ALA A 62 11.89 11.64 -8.13
C ALA A 62 12.59 10.28 -7.97
N ARG A 63 12.47 9.64 -6.80
CA ARG A 63 13.00 8.29 -6.55
C ARG A 63 12.03 7.19 -6.99
N SER A 64 10.75 7.53 -7.20
CA SER A 64 9.76 6.61 -7.74
C SER A 64 9.98 6.42 -9.24
N PRO A 65 9.93 5.19 -9.79
CA PRO A 65 9.99 4.96 -11.23
C PRO A 65 8.92 5.72 -12.02
N PHE A 66 7.77 6.01 -11.40
CA PHE A 66 6.68 6.76 -12.00
C PHE A 66 6.76 8.27 -11.74
N GLY A 67 7.77 8.74 -10.99
CA GLY A 67 7.89 10.14 -10.55
C GLY A 67 6.90 10.56 -9.47
N TYR A 68 6.01 9.66 -9.04
CA TYR A 68 4.99 9.90 -8.03
C TYR A 68 4.83 8.69 -7.10
N GLU A 69 4.33 8.96 -5.90
CA GLU A 69 3.89 7.98 -4.92
C GLU A 69 2.56 8.40 -4.28
N LEU A 70 1.90 7.45 -3.63
CA LEU A 70 0.66 7.67 -2.90
C LEU A 70 0.95 7.70 -1.39
N GLN A 71 0.81 8.86 -0.76
CA GLN A 71 0.81 8.95 0.70
C GLN A 71 -0.53 8.41 1.22
N VAL A 72 -0.51 7.21 1.78
CA VAL A 72 -1.71 6.46 2.17
C VAL A 72 -2.30 7.04 3.46
N ALA A 73 -3.60 7.34 3.42
CA ALA A 73 -4.38 7.82 4.55
C ALA A 73 -5.42 6.78 5.03
N GLY A 74 -5.82 5.84 4.18
CA GLY A 74 -6.82 4.84 4.52
C GLY A 74 -6.70 3.57 3.69
N ILE A 75 -7.02 2.45 4.33
CA ILE A 75 -7.07 1.11 3.72
C ILE A 75 -8.38 0.46 4.15
N GLN A 76 -9.12 -0.09 3.19
CA GLN A 76 -10.32 -0.88 3.44
C GLN A 76 -10.20 -2.20 2.69
N ILE A 77 -10.01 -3.29 3.43
CA ILE A 77 -9.89 -4.63 2.86
C ILE A 77 -11.19 -5.03 2.17
N ILE A 78 -11.06 -5.57 0.95
CA ILE A 78 -12.15 -6.22 0.22
C ILE A 78 -12.07 -7.73 0.48
N HIS A 79 -10.89 -8.33 0.26
CA HIS A 79 -10.66 -9.75 0.49
C HIS A 79 -9.17 -10.02 0.77
N GLU A 80 -8.87 -10.72 1.86
CA GLU A 80 -7.53 -11.17 2.22
C GLU A 80 -7.11 -12.38 1.38
N ALA A 81 -5.89 -12.35 0.86
CA ALA A 81 -5.33 -13.50 0.15
C ALA A 81 -4.63 -14.46 1.13
N VAL A 82 -4.77 -15.76 0.91
CA VAL A 82 -4.12 -16.79 1.73
C VAL A 82 -3.43 -17.76 0.79
N ASP A 83 -2.21 -18.17 1.14
CA ASP A 83 -1.41 -19.15 0.39
C ASP A 83 -1.28 -18.83 -1.12
N TYR A 84 -1.00 -17.56 -1.44
CA TYR A 84 -0.73 -17.17 -2.83
C TYR A 84 0.50 -17.91 -3.35
N PRO A 85 0.41 -18.65 -4.46
CA PRO A 85 1.38 -19.69 -4.80
C PRO A 85 2.70 -19.18 -5.42
N ILE A 86 2.83 -17.87 -5.70
CA ILE A 86 4.00 -17.28 -6.39
C ILE A 86 4.46 -15.95 -5.79
#